data_AF-A0A7S4HHS8-F1
#
_entry.id   AF-A0A7S4HHS8-F1
#
_cell.length_a   1.000
_cell.length_b   1.000
_cell.length_c   1.000
_cell.angle_alpha   90.00
_cell.angle_beta   90.00
_cell.angle_gamma   90.00
#
_symmetry.space_group_name_H-M   'P 1'
#
loop_
_entity.id
_entity.type
_entity.pdbx_description
1 polymer ?
#
loop_
_entity_poly.entity_id
_entity_poly.type
_entity_poly.pdbx_seq_one_letter_code
_entity_poly.pdbx_strand_id
1 'polypeptide(L)'
;ELDEDLQRIAVSRGFRFDGGDCAQSMHLDFNLALRAFTEISFLSSASESGLKALEVLSFLSARRLPFKFMGTSPEVEQGVNVDGNNRKKLIAREKRLLPDSVIKEVSSKLSNLEKKGWLSMNADSVDGLPSLHINLVSGGKPKFEDDDCDESNAEFRDSVRELQQILGPYLYNCLLTRVRDLMNSTTVEISDVFVRRYGEIDLEGQTRYGISAHYDVTSAVTAVIALDNIASEGRSGLYTVAVAEAQNTSPQHGVGESNHASLRRYFPLQAGDAAVHTWDVLHGVEIDPGRRRSSLIVWFTDYGEEA
;
A
#
# COMPACT_ATOMS: atom_id res chain seq x y z
N GLU A 1 14.96 12.90 23.97
CA GLU A 1 13.97 12.41 24.95
C GLU A 1 12.59 12.86 24.49
N LEU A 2 11.58 11.99 24.57
CA LEU A 2 10.19 12.40 24.32
C LEU A 2 9.68 13.18 25.55
N ASP A 3 8.93 14.25 25.30
CA ASP A 3 8.22 15.00 26.35
C ASP A 3 7.31 14.07 27.18
N GLU A 4 7.14 14.35 28.48
CA GLU A 4 6.28 13.59 29.39
C GLU A 4 4.85 13.44 28.86
N ASP A 5 4.32 14.47 28.18
CA ASP A 5 2.97 14.41 27.61
C ASP A 5 2.88 13.45 26.42
N LEU A 6 3.92 13.40 25.59
CA LEU A 6 4.03 12.42 24.50
C LEU A 6 4.21 11.00 25.03
N GLN A 7 4.99 10.83 26.09
CA GLN A 7 5.11 9.54 26.78
C GLN A 7 3.77 9.10 27.36
N ARG A 8 3.03 10.00 28.02
CA ARG A 8 1.69 9.70 28.56
C ARG A 8 0.69 9.30 27.48
N ILE A 9 0.66 10.03 26.35
CA ILE A 9 -0.22 9.68 25.23
C ILE A 9 0.16 8.32 24.65
N ALA A 10 1.46 8.07 24.44
CA ALA A 10 1.93 6.77 23.97
C ALA A 10 1.58 5.64 24.97
N VAL A 11 1.84 5.80 26.28
CA VAL A 11 1.43 4.79 27.30
C VAL A 11 -0.07 4.54 27.26
N SER A 12 -0.90 5.59 27.15
CA SER A 12 -2.36 5.46 27.08
C SER A 12 -2.86 4.68 25.85
N ARG A 13 -2.02 4.53 24.82
CA ARG A 13 -2.31 3.81 23.58
C ARG A 13 -1.59 2.46 23.48
N GLY A 14 -1.07 1.95 24.59
CA GLY A 14 -0.47 0.61 24.68
C GLY A 14 1.04 0.56 24.48
N PHE A 15 1.72 1.70 24.32
CA PHE A 15 3.18 1.71 24.24
C PHE A 15 3.80 1.51 25.62
N ARG A 16 4.75 0.58 25.75
CA ARG A 16 5.53 0.40 26.98
C ARG A 16 6.89 1.08 26.84
N PHE A 17 7.22 1.92 27.82
CA PHE A 17 8.56 2.47 27.98
C PHE A 17 9.21 1.69 29.12
N ASP A 18 10.16 0.82 28.78
CA ASP A 18 10.95 0.13 29.81
C ASP A 18 11.88 1.16 30.46
N GLY A 19 11.46 1.64 31.63
CA GLY A 19 12.23 2.55 32.46
C GLY A 19 13.42 1.81 33.09
N GLY A 20 14.55 1.82 32.40
CA GLY A 20 15.83 1.33 32.90
C GLY A 20 16.97 1.98 32.13
N ASP A 21 18.02 2.38 32.83
CA ASP A 21 19.14 3.21 32.38
C ASP A 21 19.61 3.02 30.92
N CYS A 22 19.82 4.17 30.27
CA CYS A 22 20.52 4.45 29.01
C CYS A 22 20.93 3.24 28.12
N ALA A 23 20.33 3.22 26.93
CA ALA A 23 20.78 2.53 25.71
C ALA A 23 20.31 1.09 25.46
N GLN A 24 19.18 0.64 26.03
CA GLN A 24 18.48 -0.53 25.49
C GLN A 24 17.50 -0.12 24.39
N SER A 25 17.65 -0.77 23.24
CA SER A 25 16.94 -0.55 21.99
C SER A 25 15.43 -0.58 22.18
N MET A 26 14.79 0.58 22.02
CA MET A 26 13.34 0.69 21.91
C MET A 26 12.91 -0.02 20.62
N HIS A 27 12.40 -1.26 20.73
CA HIS A 27 11.70 -1.93 19.63
C HIS A 27 10.29 -1.34 19.51
N LEU A 28 10.25 -0.06 19.11
CA LEU A 28 9.00 0.60 18.79
C LEU A 28 8.44 -0.07 17.53
N ASP A 29 7.21 -0.59 17.61
CA ASP A 29 6.48 -0.92 16.39
C ASP A 29 6.33 0.38 15.59
N PHE A 30 7.02 0.42 14.46
CA PHE A 30 7.13 1.60 13.64
C PHE A 30 5.75 1.99 13.09
N ASN A 31 4.90 1.02 12.75
CA ASN A 31 3.56 1.26 12.22
C ASN A 31 2.65 1.87 13.28
N LEU A 32 2.69 1.30 14.49
CA LEU A 32 1.96 1.84 15.64
C LEU A 32 2.41 3.27 15.95
N ALA A 33 3.73 3.50 15.97
CA ALA A 33 4.31 4.82 16.18
C ALA A 33 3.84 5.83 15.13
N LEU A 34 3.96 5.47 13.85
CA LEU A 34 3.57 6.35 12.76
C LEU A 34 2.09 6.73 12.87
N ARG A 35 1.20 5.75 13.07
CA ARG A 35 -0.23 5.98 13.24
C ARG A 35 -0.53 6.88 14.44
N ALA A 36 0.09 6.61 15.59
CA ALA A 36 -0.10 7.39 16.80
C ALA A 36 0.38 8.84 16.62
N PHE A 37 1.56 9.06 16.05
CA PHE A 37 2.08 10.40 15.81
C PHE A 37 1.30 11.15 14.71
N THR A 38 0.79 10.44 13.69
CA THR A 38 -0.14 11.04 12.71
C THR A 38 -1.41 11.53 13.40
N GLU A 39 -2.05 10.71 14.23
CA GLU A 39 -3.24 11.09 15.00
C GLU A 39 -2.96 12.29 15.93
N ILE A 40 -1.85 12.28 16.66
CA ILE A 40 -1.44 13.38 17.55
C ILE A 40 -1.19 14.67 16.75
N SER A 41 -0.48 14.59 15.63
CA SER A 41 -0.20 15.76 14.79
C SER A 41 -1.47 16.42 14.27
N PHE A 42 -2.51 15.63 13.99
CA PHE A 42 -3.80 16.11 13.53
C PHE A 42 -4.65 16.69 14.67
N LEU A 43 -4.85 15.91 15.74
CA LEU A 43 -5.70 16.31 16.88
C LEU A 43 -5.12 17.48 17.67
N SER A 44 -3.79 17.58 17.73
CA SER A 44 -3.07 18.61 18.47
C SER A 44 -2.40 19.63 17.54
N SER A 45 -2.98 19.88 16.36
CA SER A 45 -2.44 20.86 15.40
C SER A 45 -2.21 22.23 16.04
N ALA A 46 -1.11 22.91 15.66
CA ALA A 46 -0.65 24.18 16.21
C ALA A 46 -0.29 24.20 17.72
N SER A 47 -0.26 23.04 18.40
CA SER A 47 0.32 22.91 19.74
C SER A 47 1.77 22.43 19.70
N GLU A 48 2.49 22.53 20.82
CA GLU A 48 3.84 21.99 20.97
C GLU A 48 3.87 20.46 20.75
N SER A 49 2.88 19.73 21.27
CA SER A 49 2.76 18.28 21.08
C SER A 49 2.52 17.90 19.62
N GLY A 50 1.72 18.69 18.90
CA GLY A 50 1.51 18.51 17.45
C GLY A 50 2.78 18.75 16.65
N LEU A 51 3.55 19.79 16.99
CA LEU A 51 4.85 20.08 16.37
C LEU A 51 5.87 18.99 16.65
N LYS A 52 6.01 18.51 17.90
CA LYS A 52 6.89 17.38 18.25
C LYS A 52 6.48 16.10 17.53
N ALA A 53 5.18 15.83 17.39
CA ALA A 53 4.69 14.70 16.61
C ALA A 53 5.08 14.83 15.13
N LEU A 54 4.99 16.02 14.54
CA LEU A 54 5.48 16.29 13.19
C LEU A 54 7.00 16.13 13.06
N GLU A 55 7.79 16.53 14.06
CA GLU A 55 9.24 16.31 14.08
C GLU A 55 9.58 14.82 14.12
N VAL A 56 8.88 14.04 14.95
CA VAL A 56 9.05 12.57 14.99
C VAL A 56 8.62 11.96 13.67
N LEU A 57 7.47 12.35 13.11
CA LEU A 57 7.04 11.89 11.78
C LEU A 57 8.04 12.26 10.69
N SER A 58 8.63 13.45 10.74
CA SER A 58 9.67 13.90 9.82
C SER A 58 10.92 13.02 9.97
N PHE A 59 11.37 12.76 11.20
CA PHE A 59 12.47 11.85 11.47
C PHE A 59 12.19 10.42 10.98
N LEU A 60 11.01 9.88 11.27
CA LEU A 60 10.58 8.57 10.81
C LEU A 60 10.49 8.51 9.28
N SER A 61 10.02 9.59 8.65
CA SER A 61 9.95 9.74 7.20
C SER A 61 11.34 9.83 6.56
N ALA A 62 12.29 10.52 7.17
CA ALA A 62 13.67 10.62 6.68
C ALA A 62 14.43 9.27 6.70
N ARG A 63 13.96 8.29 7.48
CA ARG A 63 14.48 6.91 7.47
C ARG A 63 13.83 6.04 6.39
N ARG A 64 12.73 6.52 5.80
CA ARG A 64 12.19 5.95 4.57
C ARG A 64 13.16 6.35 3.47
N LEU A 65 13.62 5.36 2.73
CA LEU A 65 14.54 5.56 1.61
C LEU A 65 13.80 5.00 0.42
N PRO A 66 13.77 5.72 -0.69
CA PRO A 66 13.15 5.19 -1.88
C PRO A 66 13.86 3.92 -2.35
N PHE A 67 13.06 3.01 -2.87
CA PHE A 67 13.57 1.75 -3.38
C PHE A 67 14.20 1.95 -4.76
N LYS A 68 15.50 1.66 -4.86
CA LYS A 68 16.21 1.60 -6.13
C LYS A 68 16.05 0.21 -6.71
N PHE A 69 15.36 0.08 -7.85
CA PHE A 69 15.41 -1.15 -8.62
C PHE A 69 16.83 -1.37 -9.10
N MET A 70 17.58 -2.24 -8.42
CA MET A 70 18.81 -2.76 -8.97
C MET A 70 18.39 -3.55 -10.21
N GLY A 71 18.81 -3.10 -11.39
CA GLY A 71 18.28 -3.57 -12.67
C GLY A 71 18.32 -5.10 -12.74
N THR A 72 17.21 -5.70 -13.18
CA THR A 72 16.89 -7.10 -13.56
C THR A 72 17.96 -8.20 -13.40
N SER A 73 18.80 -8.12 -12.39
CA SER A 73 19.63 -9.22 -11.95
C SER A 73 18.65 -10.24 -11.39
N PRO A 74 18.74 -11.53 -11.78
CA PRO A 74 17.93 -12.59 -11.21
C PRO A 74 18.03 -12.66 -9.67
N GLU A 75 19.02 -12.01 -9.07
CA GLU A 75 19.17 -11.89 -7.61
C GLU A 75 18.13 -10.96 -6.97
N VAL A 76 17.56 -10.00 -7.71
CA VAL A 76 16.51 -9.10 -7.21
C VAL A 76 15.14 -9.77 -7.17
N GLU A 77 14.93 -10.83 -7.97
CA GLU A 77 13.72 -11.65 -7.89
C GLU A 77 13.64 -12.46 -6.57
N GLN A 78 14.69 -12.49 -5.76
CA GLN A 78 14.75 -13.23 -4.49
C GLN A 78 14.74 -12.36 -3.21
N GLY A 79 14.52 -11.04 -3.31
CA GLY A 79 14.48 -10.14 -2.15
C GLY A 79 15.88 -9.84 -1.61
N VAL A 80 16.51 -8.79 -2.15
CA VAL A 80 17.87 -8.37 -1.74
C VAL A 80 17.86 -7.79 -0.34
N ASN A 81 18.72 -8.32 0.52
CA ASN A 81 18.97 -7.82 1.87
C ASN A 81 20.03 -6.70 1.81
N VAL A 82 19.59 -5.44 1.73
CA VAL A 82 20.51 -4.31 1.47
C VAL A 82 21.20 -3.80 2.73
N ASP A 83 20.64 -4.02 3.93
CA ASP A 83 21.23 -3.55 5.19
C ASP A 83 21.09 -4.60 6.29
N GLY A 84 22.17 -4.86 7.04
CA GLY A 84 22.20 -5.81 8.17
C GLY A 84 21.34 -5.41 9.39
N ASN A 85 20.37 -4.50 9.21
CA ASN A 85 19.31 -4.22 10.16
C ASN A 85 18.05 -5.00 9.76
N ASN A 86 17.50 -5.77 10.69
CA ASN A 86 16.49 -6.83 10.49
C ASN A 86 15.15 -6.46 9.81
N ARG A 87 14.94 -5.25 9.28
CA ARG A 87 13.72 -4.89 8.52
C ARG A 87 14.08 -4.59 7.07
N LYS A 88 13.84 -5.56 6.19
CA LYS A 88 14.08 -5.48 4.75
C LYS A 88 13.03 -4.58 4.10
N LYS A 89 13.46 -3.50 3.45
CA LYS A 89 12.65 -2.82 2.42
C LYS A 89 12.39 -3.80 1.31
N LEU A 90 11.14 -4.16 1.11
CA LEU A 90 10.77 -5.20 0.17
C LEU A 90 10.03 -4.55 -1.00
N ILE A 91 10.49 -4.85 -2.21
CA ILE A 91 9.63 -4.89 -3.38
C ILE A 91 9.92 -6.19 -4.11
N ALA A 92 8.88 -6.96 -4.38
CA ALA A 92 8.97 -8.26 -5.02
C ALA A 92 7.96 -8.33 -6.17
N ARG A 93 8.31 -9.09 -7.20
CA ARG A 93 7.42 -9.38 -8.32
C ARG A 93 6.96 -10.82 -8.23
N GLU A 94 5.64 -11.01 -8.26
CA GLU A 94 5.04 -12.34 -8.39
C GLU A 94 4.45 -12.47 -9.79
N LYS A 95 5.08 -13.29 -10.63
CA LYS A 95 4.67 -13.48 -12.03
C LYS A 95 3.49 -14.43 -12.10
N ARG A 96 2.48 -14.09 -12.90
CA ARG A 96 1.30 -14.94 -13.15
C ARG A 96 0.65 -15.46 -11.88
N LEU A 97 0.54 -14.61 -10.86
CA LEU A 97 -0.21 -14.91 -9.64
C LEU A 97 -1.65 -15.29 -9.99
N LEU A 98 -2.27 -14.55 -10.92
CA LEU A 98 -3.58 -14.89 -11.47
C LEU A 98 -3.42 -15.48 -12.87
N PRO A 99 -3.97 -16.68 -13.15
CA PRO A 99 -4.02 -17.24 -14.49
C PRO A 99 -4.88 -16.39 -15.44
N ASP A 100 -4.60 -16.46 -16.75
CA ASP A 100 -5.35 -15.73 -17.79
C ASP A 100 -6.86 -16.02 -17.76
N SER A 101 -7.26 -17.25 -17.40
CA SER A 101 -8.67 -17.62 -17.27
C SER A 101 -9.36 -16.83 -16.16
N VAL A 102 -8.68 -16.67 -15.02
CA VAL A 102 -9.16 -15.91 -13.86
C VAL A 102 -9.22 -14.43 -14.20
N ILE A 103 -8.20 -13.89 -14.86
CA ILE A 103 -8.20 -12.50 -15.32
C ILE A 103 -9.42 -12.23 -16.21
N LYS A 104 -9.66 -13.07 -17.23
CA LYS A 104 -10.81 -12.91 -18.12
C LYS A 104 -12.15 -12.92 -17.38
N GLU A 105 -12.29 -13.84 -16.42
CA GLU A 105 -13.51 -13.97 -15.62
C GLU A 105 -13.73 -12.73 -14.73
N VAL A 106 -12.69 -12.30 -14.00
CA VAL A 106 -12.71 -11.09 -13.16
C VAL A 106 -13.02 -9.85 -14.00
N SER A 107 -12.36 -9.66 -15.16
CA SER A 107 -12.61 -8.53 -16.06
C SER A 107 -14.04 -8.51 -16.58
N SER A 108 -14.63 -9.67 -16.88
CA SER A 108 -16.02 -9.78 -17.29
C SER A 108 -16.98 -9.34 -16.19
N LYS A 109 -16.75 -9.78 -14.94
CA LYS A 109 -17.56 -9.39 -13.79
C LYS A 109 -17.43 -7.90 -13.48
N LEU A 110 -16.20 -7.36 -13.49
CA LEU A 110 -15.94 -5.93 -13.28
C LEU A 110 -16.61 -5.05 -14.35
N SER A 111 -16.61 -5.48 -15.61
CA SER A 111 -17.29 -4.78 -16.70
C SER A 111 -18.81 -4.74 -16.50
N ASN A 112 -19.40 -5.79 -15.90
CA ASN A 112 -20.82 -5.80 -15.57
C ASN A 112 -21.15 -4.87 -14.39
N LEU A 113 -20.31 -4.86 -13.35
CA LEU A 113 -20.43 -3.92 -12.22
C LEU A 113 -20.33 -2.46 -12.70
N GLU A 114 -19.39 -2.18 -13.59
CA GLU A 114 -19.18 -0.85 -14.19
C GLU A 114 -20.41 -0.39 -14.98
N LYS A 115 -20.94 -1.23 -15.87
CA LYS A 115 -22.14 -0.91 -16.67
C LYS A 115 -23.37 -0.57 -15.82
N LYS A 116 -23.41 -1.08 -14.58
CA LYS A 116 -24.50 -0.82 -13.62
C LYS A 116 -24.23 0.38 -12.72
N GLY A 117 -23.06 1.04 -12.85
CA GLY A 117 -22.69 2.17 -12.01
C GLY A 117 -22.42 1.78 -10.56
N TRP A 118 -22.02 0.54 -10.30
CA TRP A 118 -21.80 0.02 -8.94
C TRP A 118 -20.38 0.19 -8.40
N LEU A 119 -19.48 0.78 -9.20
CA LEU A 119 -18.17 1.19 -8.70
C LEU A 119 -18.34 2.48 -7.88
N SER A 120 -17.82 2.49 -6.66
CA SER A 120 -17.83 3.67 -5.81
C SER A 120 -17.00 4.78 -6.47
N MET A 121 -17.42 6.03 -6.29
CA MET A 121 -16.66 7.23 -6.67
C MET A 121 -16.13 7.98 -5.44
N ASN A 122 -16.05 7.30 -4.29
CA ASN A 122 -15.57 7.93 -3.07
C ASN A 122 -14.17 8.49 -3.27
N ALA A 123 -13.95 9.68 -2.70
CA ALA A 123 -12.66 10.34 -2.69
C ALA A 123 -11.58 9.43 -2.08
N ASP A 124 -10.43 9.36 -2.75
CA ASP A 124 -9.26 8.64 -2.25
C ASP A 124 -8.65 9.41 -1.07
N SER A 125 -8.16 8.69 -0.05
CA SER A 125 -7.56 9.30 1.13
C SER A 125 -6.23 10.00 0.86
N VAL A 126 -5.55 9.69 -0.25
CA VAL A 126 -4.24 10.26 -0.59
C VAL A 126 -4.37 11.65 -1.22
N ASP A 127 -5.31 11.83 -2.15
CA ASP A 127 -5.42 13.06 -2.96
C ASP A 127 -6.83 13.68 -2.98
N GLY A 128 -7.82 13.05 -2.34
CA GLY A 128 -9.20 13.51 -2.31
C GLY A 128 -9.95 13.37 -3.63
N LEU A 129 -9.35 12.75 -4.66
CA LEU A 129 -9.98 12.60 -5.97
C LEU A 129 -10.87 11.34 -6.01
N PRO A 130 -11.97 11.34 -6.78
CA PRO A 130 -12.80 10.16 -6.96
C PRO A 130 -11.97 8.95 -7.36
N SER A 131 -12.19 7.84 -6.66
CA SER A 131 -11.55 6.56 -6.97
C SER A 131 -12.62 5.57 -7.37
N LEU A 132 -12.66 5.21 -8.66
CA LEU A 132 -13.53 4.15 -9.16
C LEU A 132 -13.08 2.82 -8.55
N HIS A 133 -13.71 2.44 -7.43
CA HIS A 133 -13.28 1.29 -6.66
C HIS A 133 -14.43 0.44 -6.13
N ILE A 134 -14.10 -0.81 -5.82
CA ILE A 134 -15.00 -1.73 -5.14
C ILE A 134 -14.20 -2.56 -4.13
N ASN A 135 -14.66 -2.52 -2.87
CA ASN A 135 -14.08 -3.33 -1.81
C ASN A 135 -14.70 -4.72 -1.84
N LEU A 136 -13.84 -5.73 -1.79
CA LEU A 136 -14.19 -7.14 -1.67
C LEU A 136 -13.98 -7.61 -0.23
N VAL A 137 -12.90 -7.20 0.42
CA VAL A 137 -12.60 -7.52 1.83
C VAL A 137 -12.31 -6.23 2.57
N SER A 138 -12.78 -6.12 3.82
CA SER A 138 -12.49 -4.99 4.70
C SER A 138 -12.28 -5.44 6.13
N GLY A 139 -11.17 -5.01 6.75
CA GLY A 139 -10.79 -5.44 8.10
C GLY A 139 -10.67 -6.96 8.28
N GLY A 140 -10.19 -7.65 7.25
CA GLY A 140 -10.02 -9.11 7.19
C GLY A 140 -11.30 -9.88 6.90
N LYS A 141 -12.45 -9.19 6.78
CA LYS A 141 -13.75 -9.83 6.58
C LYS A 141 -14.28 -9.61 5.16
N PRO A 142 -14.90 -10.63 4.53
CA PRO A 142 -15.64 -10.44 3.30
C PRO A 142 -16.70 -9.35 3.46
N LYS A 143 -16.85 -8.47 2.46
CA LYS A 143 -17.78 -7.33 2.54
C LYS A 143 -19.26 -7.72 2.70
N PHE A 144 -19.63 -8.93 2.29
CA PHE A 144 -21.00 -9.46 2.35
C PHE A 144 -21.00 -10.90 2.86
N GLU A 145 -20.98 -11.06 4.18
CA GLU A 145 -21.16 -12.36 4.82
C GLU A 145 -22.60 -12.86 4.65
N ASP A 146 -22.85 -14.14 4.92
CA ASP A 146 -24.12 -14.81 4.58
C ASP A 146 -25.35 -14.18 5.27
N ASP A 147 -25.15 -13.46 6.38
CA ASP A 147 -26.20 -12.91 7.24
C ASP A 147 -26.70 -11.49 6.87
N ASP A 148 -26.18 -10.87 5.82
CA ASP A 148 -26.71 -9.56 5.40
C ASP A 148 -28.13 -9.74 4.82
N CYS A 149 -29.16 -9.18 5.48
CA CYS A 149 -30.57 -9.39 5.15
C CYS A 149 -31.16 -8.42 4.11
N ASP A 150 -30.35 -7.52 3.53
CA ASP A 150 -30.87 -6.52 2.59
C ASP A 150 -31.05 -7.11 1.19
N GLU A 151 -32.29 -7.47 0.85
CA GLU A 151 -32.70 -7.99 -0.46
C GLU A 151 -32.58 -6.95 -1.58
N SER A 152 -32.60 -5.65 -1.26
CA SER A 152 -32.63 -4.58 -2.27
C SER A 152 -31.37 -4.51 -3.13
N ASN A 153 -30.27 -5.12 -2.67
CA ASN A 153 -28.97 -5.15 -3.35
C ASN A 153 -28.45 -6.57 -3.60
N ALA A 154 -29.31 -7.59 -3.63
CA ALA A 154 -28.92 -9.00 -3.79
C ALA A 154 -27.96 -9.22 -4.96
N GLU A 155 -28.26 -8.66 -6.14
CA GLU A 155 -27.43 -8.87 -7.33
C GLU A 155 -26.03 -8.23 -7.25
N PHE A 156 -25.90 -7.07 -6.58
CA PHE A 156 -24.60 -6.44 -6.32
C PHE A 156 -23.77 -7.29 -5.36
N ARG A 157 -24.41 -7.78 -4.29
CA ARG A 157 -23.78 -8.64 -3.29
C ARG A 157 -23.30 -9.95 -3.90
N ASP A 158 -24.15 -10.59 -4.70
CA ASP A 158 -23.81 -11.83 -5.39
C ASP A 158 -22.62 -11.62 -6.33
N SER A 159 -22.61 -10.52 -7.09
CA SER A 159 -21.48 -10.17 -7.97
C SER A 159 -20.16 -9.98 -7.20
N VAL A 160 -20.21 -9.39 -5.99
CA VAL A 160 -19.03 -9.23 -5.13
C VAL A 160 -18.59 -10.55 -4.52
N ARG A 161 -19.54 -11.40 -4.08
CA ARG A 161 -19.25 -12.75 -3.57
C ARG A 161 -18.63 -13.64 -4.62
N GLU A 162 -19.13 -13.60 -5.85
CA GLU A 162 -18.53 -14.31 -6.98
C GLU A 162 -17.07 -13.88 -7.21
N LEU A 163 -16.79 -12.56 -7.20
CA LEU A 163 -15.41 -12.05 -7.30
C LEU A 163 -14.52 -12.56 -6.16
N GLN A 164 -15.03 -12.56 -4.92
CA GLN A 164 -14.31 -13.11 -3.78
C GLN A 164 -14.02 -14.61 -3.95
N GLN A 165 -14.99 -15.39 -4.42
CA GLN A 165 -14.83 -16.83 -4.65
C GLN A 165 -13.79 -17.13 -5.74
N ILE A 166 -13.80 -16.35 -6.83
CA ILE A 166 -12.85 -16.48 -7.94
C ILE A 166 -11.42 -16.14 -7.47
N LEU A 167 -11.26 -15.06 -6.71
CA LEU A 167 -9.95 -14.54 -6.30
C LEU A 167 -9.39 -15.26 -5.06
N GLY A 168 -10.25 -15.71 -4.15
CA GLY A 168 -9.92 -16.23 -2.82
C GLY A 168 -8.78 -17.26 -2.83
N PRO A 169 -8.83 -18.32 -3.66
CA PRO A 169 -7.77 -19.32 -3.70
C PRO A 169 -6.38 -18.73 -3.99
N TYR A 170 -6.29 -17.74 -4.87
CA TYR A 170 -5.02 -17.10 -5.24
C TYR A 170 -4.55 -16.12 -4.18
N LEU A 171 -5.47 -15.40 -3.53
CA LEU A 171 -5.13 -14.44 -2.51
C LEU A 171 -4.70 -15.12 -1.20
N TYR A 172 -5.51 -16.05 -0.70
CA TYR A 172 -5.28 -16.66 0.61
C TYR A 172 -4.30 -17.84 0.58
N ASN A 173 -4.31 -18.66 -0.47
CA ASN A 173 -3.44 -19.85 -0.51
C ASN A 173 -2.09 -19.57 -1.18
N CYS A 174 -2.03 -18.64 -2.14
CA CYS A 174 -0.79 -18.33 -2.87
C CYS A 174 -0.15 -17.03 -2.36
N LEU A 175 -0.81 -15.89 -2.55
CA LEU A 175 -0.21 -14.58 -2.26
C LEU A 175 0.08 -14.40 -0.77
N LEU A 176 -0.87 -14.69 0.13
CA LEU A 176 -0.67 -14.52 1.57
C LEU A 176 0.48 -15.39 2.09
N THR A 177 0.54 -16.66 1.68
CA THR A 177 1.66 -17.56 2.01
C THR A 177 2.98 -16.93 1.58
N ARG A 178 3.05 -16.41 0.35
CA ARG A 178 4.26 -15.77 -0.17
C ARG A 178 4.63 -14.50 0.59
N VAL A 179 3.66 -13.66 0.96
CA VAL A 179 3.91 -12.45 1.75
C VAL A 179 4.43 -12.81 3.15
N ARG A 180 3.88 -13.83 3.80
CA ARG A 180 4.37 -14.33 5.09
C ARG A 180 5.84 -14.77 5.00
N ASP A 181 6.20 -15.48 3.93
CA ASP A 181 7.58 -15.89 3.68
C ASP A 181 8.51 -14.68 3.45
N LEU A 182 8.07 -13.70 2.64
CA LEU A 182 8.85 -12.50 2.33
C LEU A 182 9.08 -11.63 3.57
N MET A 183 8.08 -11.55 4.44
CA MET A 183 8.13 -10.80 5.69
C MET A 183 8.76 -11.58 6.85
N ASN A 184 8.97 -12.89 6.68
CA ASN A 184 9.36 -13.80 7.76
C ASN A 184 8.44 -13.62 9.00
N SER A 185 7.13 -13.59 8.76
CA SER A 185 6.11 -13.34 9.78
C SER A 185 4.87 -14.17 9.50
N THR A 186 4.46 -14.99 10.48
CA THR A 186 3.24 -15.80 10.38
C THR A 186 1.98 -15.03 10.76
N THR A 187 2.14 -13.85 11.37
CA THR A 187 1.06 -12.98 11.88
C THR A 187 0.58 -11.99 10.84
N VAL A 188 1.12 -12.05 9.61
CA VAL A 188 0.59 -11.31 8.47
C VAL A 188 -0.77 -11.90 8.07
N GLU A 189 -1.76 -11.03 7.89
CA GLU A 189 -3.09 -11.35 7.41
C GLU A 189 -3.54 -10.35 6.33
N ILE A 190 -4.47 -10.77 5.46
CA ILE A 190 -5.12 -9.86 4.51
C ILE A 190 -6.10 -8.99 5.31
N SER A 191 -5.94 -7.66 5.24
CA SER A 191 -6.85 -6.71 5.86
C SER A 191 -7.90 -6.22 4.87
N ASP A 192 -7.49 -5.85 3.66
CA ASP A 192 -8.39 -5.26 2.67
C ASP A 192 -8.06 -5.79 1.29
N VAL A 193 -9.11 -5.99 0.50
CA VAL A 193 -9.00 -6.37 -0.91
C VAL A 193 -9.95 -5.49 -1.68
N PHE A 194 -9.44 -4.76 -2.67
CA PHE A 194 -10.28 -3.90 -3.48
C PHE A 194 -9.76 -3.76 -4.90
N VAL A 195 -10.67 -3.58 -5.84
CA VAL A 195 -10.31 -3.24 -7.22
C VAL A 195 -10.35 -1.73 -7.35
N ARG A 196 -9.34 -1.16 -8.02
CA ARG A 196 -9.25 0.26 -8.35
C ARG A 196 -9.03 0.44 -9.84
N ARG A 197 -9.72 1.43 -10.42
CA ARG A 197 -9.59 1.80 -11.83
C ARG A 197 -9.07 3.23 -12.00
N TYR A 198 -8.31 3.42 -13.08
CA TYR A 198 -7.71 4.69 -13.48
C TYR A 198 -7.97 4.95 -14.97
N GLY A 199 -7.89 6.22 -15.37
CA GLY A 199 -8.00 6.65 -16.77
C GLY A 199 -9.44 6.68 -17.29
N GLU A 200 -10.42 6.65 -16.39
CA GLU A 200 -11.83 6.83 -16.70
C GLU A 200 -12.28 8.26 -16.38
N ILE A 201 -12.94 8.87 -17.35
CA ILE A 201 -13.61 10.16 -17.22
C ILE A 201 -14.88 9.90 -16.39
N ASP A 202 -14.99 10.54 -15.23
CA ASP A 202 -16.21 10.52 -14.44
C ASP A 202 -17.33 11.36 -15.09
N LEU A 203 -18.50 11.39 -14.45
CA LEU A 203 -19.67 12.13 -14.94
C LEU A 203 -19.46 13.65 -15.00
N GLU A 204 -18.43 14.16 -14.31
CA GLU A 204 -18.06 15.58 -14.25
C GLU A 204 -16.88 15.92 -15.18
N GLY A 205 -16.40 14.94 -15.94
CA GLY A 205 -15.28 15.12 -16.85
C GLY A 205 -13.91 14.98 -16.20
N GLN A 206 -13.81 14.68 -14.91
CA GLN A 206 -12.54 14.49 -14.23
C GLN A 206 -12.03 13.06 -14.46
N THR A 207 -10.74 12.93 -14.76
CA THR A 207 -10.11 11.62 -14.94
C THR A 207 -8.93 11.49 -14.02
N ARG A 208 -8.94 10.43 -13.21
CA ARG A 208 -7.78 10.09 -12.39
C ARG A 208 -6.79 9.27 -13.21
N TYR A 209 -5.69 9.91 -13.60
CA TYR A 209 -4.59 9.26 -14.32
C TYR A 209 -3.48 8.74 -13.40
N GLY A 210 -3.67 8.74 -12.09
CA GLY A 210 -2.64 8.23 -11.20
C GLY A 210 -2.83 8.66 -9.75
N ILE A 211 -1.78 8.36 -8.97
CA ILE A 211 -1.60 8.76 -7.58
C ILE A 211 -0.18 9.28 -7.45
N SER A 212 -0.03 10.45 -6.82
CA SER A 212 1.28 11.01 -6.49
C SER A 212 2.12 10.05 -5.66
N ALA A 213 3.44 10.24 -5.67
CA ALA A 213 4.33 9.44 -4.86
C ALA A 213 3.97 9.60 -3.36
N HIS A 214 3.79 8.48 -2.68
CA HIS A 214 3.43 8.40 -1.27
C HIS A 214 4.00 7.13 -0.64
N TYR A 215 3.86 7.06 0.67
CA TYR A 215 4.10 5.87 1.47
C TYR A 215 2.75 5.34 1.94
N ASP A 216 2.62 4.03 2.08
CA ASP A 216 1.43 3.49 2.71
C ASP A 216 1.43 3.81 4.20
N VAL A 217 0.24 4.11 4.72
CA VAL A 217 0.03 4.49 6.13
C VAL A 217 -0.72 3.41 6.90
N THR A 218 -1.58 2.66 6.21
CA THR A 218 -2.56 1.76 6.82
C THR A 218 -2.22 0.29 6.65
N SER A 219 -1.42 -0.08 5.65
CA SER A 219 -0.97 -1.44 5.40
C SER A 219 0.49 -1.62 5.82
N ALA A 220 0.86 -2.81 6.29
CA ALA A 220 2.26 -3.16 6.51
C ALA A 220 2.92 -3.59 5.18
N VAL A 221 2.15 -4.30 4.35
CA VAL A 221 2.53 -4.71 2.99
C VAL A 221 1.34 -4.47 2.07
N THR A 222 1.63 -4.07 0.84
CA THR A 222 0.64 -3.92 -0.22
C THR A 222 1.04 -4.77 -1.42
N ALA A 223 0.09 -5.50 -1.99
CA ALA A 223 0.24 -6.12 -3.30
C ALA A 223 -0.66 -5.43 -4.33
N VAL A 224 -0.05 -5.01 -5.43
CA VAL A 224 -0.73 -4.42 -6.59
C VAL A 224 -0.69 -5.42 -7.74
N ILE A 225 -1.84 -6.01 -8.04
CA ILE A 225 -2.01 -7.04 -9.08
C ILE A 225 -2.60 -6.38 -10.33
N ALA A 226 -1.95 -6.54 -11.47
CA ALA A 226 -2.44 -6.01 -12.73
C ALA A 226 -3.59 -6.88 -13.26
N LEU A 227 -4.72 -6.27 -13.59
CA LEU A 227 -5.88 -6.96 -14.19
C LEU A 227 -5.95 -6.77 -15.71
N ASP A 228 -4.97 -6.08 -16.29
CA ASP A 228 -4.81 -5.82 -17.72
C ASP A 228 -3.32 -5.68 -18.06
N ASN A 229 -3.03 -5.52 -19.35
CA ASN A 229 -1.65 -5.40 -19.86
C ASN A 229 -1.18 -3.95 -20.02
N ILE A 230 -1.90 -2.94 -19.53
CA ILE A 230 -1.51 -1.53 -19.68
C ILE A 230 -0.20 -1.23 -18.95
N ALA A 231 0.04 -1.96 -17.85
CA ALA A 231 1.23 -1.89 -17.02
C ALA A 231 2.46 -2.60 -17.61
N SER A 232 2.30 -3.36 -18.69
CA SER A 232 3.35 -4.27 -19.16
C SER A 232 4.55 -3.53 -19.77
N GLU A 233 4.30 -2.32 -20.29
CA GLU A 233 5.28 -1.50 -20.98
C GLU A 233 5.04 0.00 -20.72
N GLY A 234 6.10 0.80 -20.82
CA GLY A 234 6.01 2.26 -20.74
C GLY A 234 5.83 2.80 -19.31
N ARG A 235 4.97 3.83 -19.18
CA ARG A 235 4.80 4.63 -17.95
C ARG A 235 3.43 4.48 -17.30
N SER A 236 2.61 3.53 -17.77
CA SER A 236 1.26 3.36 -17.28
C SER A 236 1.19 2.36 -16.11
N GLY A 237 1.90 2.66 -15.02
CA GLY A 237 1.74 1.86 -13.82
C GLY A 237 2.39 2.31 -12.53
N LEU A 238 2.56 1.32 -11.64
CA LEU A 238 3.26 1.47 -10.38
C LEU A 238 4.68 1.95 -10.67
N TYR A 239 5.12 2.99 -9.97
CA TYR A 239 6.49 3.46 -10.03
C TYR A 239 7.03 3.67 -8.62
N THR A 240 8.35 3.56 -8.47
CA THR A 240 9.08 4.13 -7.33
C THR A 240 9.83 5.37 -7.79
N VAL A 241 10.17 6.24 -6.85
CA VAL A 241 10.99 7.43 -7.13
C VAL A 241 12.41 7.13 -6.72
N ALA A 242 13.41 7.19 -7.61
CA ALA A 242 14.80 7.05 -7.19
C ALA A 242 15.26 8.32 -6.45
N VAL A 243 15.90 8.19 -5.29
CA VAL A 243 16.69 9.29 -4.72
C VAL A 243 17.96 9.43 -5.55
N ALA A 244 18.24 10.65 -6.00
CA ALA A 244 19.57 10.98 -6.47
C ALA A 244 20.52 10.77 -5.29
N GLU A 245 21.42 9.78 -5.40
CA GLU A 245 22.51 9.58 -4.44
C GLU A 245 23.17 10.95 -4.25
N ALA A 246 23.03 11.52 -3.05
CA ALA A 246 23.69 12.76 -2.70
C ALA A 246 25.19 12.49 -2.88
N GLN A 247 25.76 13.04 -3.94
CA GLN A 247 27.16 12.84 -4.30
C GLN A 247 28.05 13.51 -3.25
N ASN A 248 28.24 12.93 -2.06
CA ASN A 248 29.22 13.34 -1.04
C ASN A 248 29.31 14.85 -0.68
N THR A 249 28.41 15.69 -1.15
CA THR A 249 28.45 17.15 -0.93
C THR A 249 27.57 17.47 0.26
N SER A 250 28.21 17.51 1.43
CA SER A 250 27.73 18.05 2.70
C SER A 250 26.37 17.56 3.22
N PRO A 251 26.33 16.87 4.39
CA PRO A 251 25.10 16.34 5.00
C PRO A 251 24.14 17.41 5.57
N GLN A 252 24.28 18.68 5.20
CA GLN A 252 23.52 19.81 5.77
C GLN A 252 22.30 20.24 4.95
N HIS A 253 22.13 19.73 3.73
CA HIS A 253 20.90 19.91 2.97
C HIS A 253 20.31 18.54 2.73
N GLY A 254 19.24 18.24 3.47
CA GLY A 254 18.57 16.95 3.45
C GLY A 254 18.37 16.46 2.02
N VAL A 255 18.49 15.16 1.84
CA VAL A 255 18.14 14.48 0.59
C VAL A 255 16.69 14.86 0.28
N GLY A 256 16.51 15.83 -0.61
CA GLY A 256 15.18 16.26 -1.04
C GLY A 256 14.58 15.12 -1.84
N GLU A 257 13.54 14.48 -1.30
CA GLU A 257 12.68 13.61 -2.08
C GLU A 257 12.07 14.45 -3.20
N SER A 258 12.67 14.36 -4.39
CA SER A 258 12.18 15.07 -5.56
C SER A 258 11.16 14.19 -6.27
N ASN A 259 9.91 14.62 -6.32
CA ASN A 259 8.85 13.97 -7.11
C ASN A 259 8.99 14.21 -8.62
N HIS A 260 10.19 14.56 -9.09
CA HIS A 260 10.45 14.86 -10.48
C HIS A 260 10.26 13.62 -11.35
N ALA A 261 9.52 13.76 -12.45
CA ALA A 261 9.11 12.62 -13.30
C ALA A 261 10.30 11.80 -13.83
N SER A 262 11.48 12.41 -14.02
CA SER A 262 12.70 11.71 -14.47
C SER A 262 13.27 10.72 -13.44
N LEU A 263 12.89 10.84 -12.17
CA LEU A 263 13.32 9.95 -11.10
C LEU A 263 12.39 8.74 -10.96
N ARG A 264 11.23 8.76 -11.62
CA ARG A 264 10.30 7.63 -11.60
C ARG A 264 10.92 6.41 -12.28
N ARG A 265 10.70 5.25 -11.68
CA ARG A 265 11.07 3.94 -12.21
C ARG A 265 9.84 3.06 -12.18
N TYR A 266 9.34 2.69 -13.35
CA TYR A 266 8.10 1.94 -13.48
C TYR A 266 8.35 0.44 -13.31
N PHE A 267 7.38 -0.23 -12.70
CA PHE A 267 7.40 -1.65 -12.48
C PHE A 267 6.52 -2.35 -13.53
N PRO A 268 7.10 -2.98 -14.56
CA PRO A 268 6.32 -3.57 -15.63
C PRO A 268 5.58 -4.83 -15.13
N LEU A 269 4.26 -4.84 -15.30
CA LEU A 269 3.39 -5.95 -14.88
C LEU A 269 2.54 -6.40 -16.07
N GLN A 270 2.57 -7.69 -16.39
CA GLN A 270 1.58 -8.29 -17.28
C GLN A 270 0.30 -8.54 -16.49
N ALA A 271 -0.82 -8.73 -17.20
CA ALA A 271 -2.06 -9.13 -16.55
C ALA A 271 -1.83 -10.41 -15.73
N GLY A 272 -2.27 -10.40 -14.47
CA GLY A 272 -2.05 -11.47 -13.50
C GLY A 272 -0.72 -11.42 -12.75
N ASP A 273 0.22 -10.54 -13.12
CA ASP A 273 1.40 -10.28 -12.30
C ASP A 273 1.05 -9.39 -11.10
N ALA A 274 1.79 -9.55 -10.00
CA ALA A 274 1.72 -8.70 -8.82
C ALA A 274 3.05 -8.02 -8.51
N ALA A 275 2.99 -6.79 -8.01
CA ALA A 275 4.06 -6.13 -7.29
C ALA A 275 3.71 -6.08 -5.81
N VAL A 276 4.53 -6.69 -4.96
CA VAL A 276 4.39 -6.67 -3.50
C VAL A 276 5.40 -5.69 -2.96
N HIS A 277 5.01 -4.74 -2.11
CA HIS A 277 5.93 -3.82 -1.46
C HIS A 277 5.57 -3.55 0.00
N THR A 278 6.58 -3.23 0.81
CA THR A 278 6.38 -2.74 2.16
C THR A 278 5.93 -1.28 2.16
N TRP A 279 5.35 -0.87 3.28
CA TRP A 279 4.80 0.48 3.46
C TRP A 279 5.85 1.60 3.33
N ASP A 280 7.12 1.27 3.57
CA ASP A 280 8.25 2.21 3.55
C ASP A 280 8.90 2.39 2.17
N VAL A 281 8.26 1.88 1.12
CA VAL A 281 8.63 2.11 -0.27
C VAL A 281 7.90 3.33 -0.82
N LEU A 282 8.64 4.37 -1.20
CA LEU A 282 8.06 5.55 -1.86
C LEU A 282 7.61 5.19 -3.27
N HIS A 283 6.29 5.19 -3.49
CA HIS A 283 5.70 4.72 -4.72
C HIS A 283 4.49 5.54 -5.15
N GLY A 284 4.11 5.43 -6.41
CA GLY A 284 2.90 6.04 -6.94
C GLY A 284 2.39 5.28 -8.15
N VAL A 285 1.31 5.77 -8.74
CA VAL A 285 0.75 5.22 -9.97
C VAL A 285 0.63 6.33 -10.99
N GLU A 286 0.99 6.09 -12.23
CA GLU A 286 0.75 7.01 -13.33
C GLU A 286 0.23 6.24 -14.53
N ILE A 287 -0.67 6.85 -15.28
CA ILE A 287 -1.36 6.28 -16.43
C ILE A 287 -1.32 7.32 -17.53
N ASP A 288 -0.67 6.99 -18.64
CA ASP A 288 -0.68 7.87 -19.81
C ASP A 288 -2.14 8.20 -20.23
N PRO A 289 -2.43 9.46 -20.63
CA PRO A 289 -3.77 9.87 -21.05
C PRO A 289 -4.40 8.97 -22.11
N GLY A 290 -5.71 8.73 -21.98
CA GLY A 290 -6.47 7.87 -22.91
C GLY A 290 -6.31 6.36 -22.69
N ARG A 291 -5.52 5.93 -21.70
CA ARG A 291 -5.42 4.51 -21.30
C ARG A 291 -6.26 4.25 -20.05
N ARG A 292 -6.86 3.06 -19.95
CA ARG A 292 -7.64 2.61 -18.79
C ARG A 292 -6.95 1.46 -18.09
N ARG A 293 -6.73 1.55 -16.79
CA ARG A 293 -6.06 0.51 -16.00
C ARG A 293 -6.96 0.07 -14.86
N SER A 294 -7.03 -1.24 -14.66
CA SER A 294 -7.60 -1.90 -13.50
C SER A 294 -6.51 -2.59 -12.70
N SER A 295 -6.55 -2.44 -11.38
CA SER A 295 -5.64 -3.14 -10.47
C SER A 295 -6.43 -3.70 -9.30
N LEU A 296 -6.10 -4.94 -8.92
CA LEU A 296 -6.55 -5.54 -7.67
C LEU A 296 -5.49 -5.23 -6.62
N ILE A 297 -5.90 -4.55 -5.56
CA ILE A 297 -5.04 -4.12 -4.47
C ILE A 297 -5.37 -4.98 -3.26
N VAL A 298 -4.33 -5.53 -2.63
CA VAL A 298 -4.43 -6.34 -1.42
C VAL A 298 -3.56 -5.70 -0.36
N TRP A 299 -4.17 -5.32 0.75
CA TRP A 299 -3.47 -4.82 1.91
C TRP A 299 -3.31 -5.92 2.94
N PHE A 300 -2.15 -5.92 3.56
CA PHE A 300 -1.80 -6.85 4.61
C PHE A 300 -1.49 -6.09 5.89
N THR A 301 -1.99 -6.59 7.01
CA THR A 301 -1.61 -6.16 8.35
C THR A 301 -0.72 -7.23 8.95
N ASP A 302 0.37 -6.81 9.60
CA ASP A 302 1.16 -7.69 10.45
C ASP A 302 0.90 -7.30 11.89
N TYR A 303 0.32 -8.22 12.67
CA TYR A 303 0.04 -7.99 14.09
C TYR A 303 1.29 -8.14 14.96
N GLY A 304 2.40 -8.59 14.39
CA GLY A 304 3.59 -9.00 15.12
C GLY A 304 3.34 -10.30 15.89
N GLU A 305 4.42 -10.99 16.26
CA GLU A 305 4.33 -11.96 17.36
C GLU A 305 3.93 -11.17 18.61
N GLU A 306 2.86 -11.57 19.31
CA GLU A 306 2.67 -11.13 20.69
C GLU A 306 3.94 -11.55 21.47
N ALA A 307 4.85 -10.59 21.68
CA ALA A 307 6.06 -10.77 22.46
C ALA A 307 5.74 -10.79 23.97
#